data_AF-A0A969K048-F1
#
_entry.id   AF-A0A969K048-F1
#
_cell.length_a   1.000
_cell.length_b   1.000
_cell.length_c   1.000
_cell.angle_alpha   90.00
_cell.angle_beta   90.00
_cell.angle_gamma   90.00
#
_symmetry.space_group_name_H-M   'P 1'
#
loop_
_entity.id
_entity.type
_entity.pdbx_description
1 polymer ?
#
loop_
_entity_poly.entity_id
_entity_poly.type
_entity_poly.pdbx_seq_one_letter_code
_entity_poly.pdbx_strand_id
1 'polypeptide(L)'
;MMNEAEISRPLARNIIEILGSFGTPPARGVQHFNVGNQSLLQALDEFYLSSYLQDGGAAYKMVIGDYGSGKSHFLYCLRDIAWSRNFVVVKVDLSPVETLTTTRKGV
;
A
#
# COMPACT_ATOMS: atom_id res chain seq x y z
N MET A 1 8.89 13.69 -13.75
CA MET A 1 7.49 14.08 -14.01
C MET A 1 6.64 12.84 -13.96
N MET A 2 5.84 12.66 -12.91
CA MET A 2 4.83 11.59 -12.90
C MET A 2 3.74 12.00 -13.89
N ASN A 3 3.51 11.16 -14.89
CA ASN A 3 2.49 11.34 -15.91
C ASN A 3 1.14 11.61 -15.22
N GLU A 4 0.45 12.70 -15.56
CA GLU A 4 -0.96 12.89 -15.24
C GLU A 4 -1.76 11.86 -16.03
N ALA A 5 -1.73 10.61 -15.56
CA ALA A 5 -2.51 9.54 -16.13
C ALA A 5 -3.98 9.89 -15.90
N GLU A 6 -4.64 10.31 -16.98
CA GLU A 6 -6.06 10.66 -17.00
C GLU A 6 -6.86 9.51 -16.37
N ILE A 7 -7.40 9.77 -15.18
CA ILE A 7 -8.12 8.74 -14.42
C ILE A 7 -9.41 8.39 -15.15
N SER A 8 -9.64 7.10 -15.40
CA SER A 8 -10.89 6.68 -16.03
C SER A 8 -12.09 6.98 -15.12
N ARG A 9 -13.20 7.47 -15.68
CA ARG A 9 -14.43 7.76 -14.91
C ARG A 9 -14.89 6.59 -14.03
N PRO A 10 -14.85 5.32 -14.49
CA PRO A 10 -15.20 4.19 -13.63
C PRO A 10 -14.27 4.02 -12.42
N LEU A 11 -12.96 4.21 -12.60
CA LEU A 11 -12.00 4.12 -11.51
C LEU A 11 -12.19 5.28 -10.52
N ALA A 12 -12.35 6.50 -11.01
CA ALA A 12 -12.62 7.67 -10.16
C ALA A 12 -13.87 7.47 -9.30
N ARG A 13 -14.96 6.98 -9.92
CA ARG A 13 -16.20 6.67 -9.21
C ARG A 13 -15.99 5.61 -8.13
N ASN A 14 -15.28 4.53 -8.44
CA ASN A 14 -14.99 3.47 -7.48
C ASN A 14 -14.17 3.97 -6.28
N ILE A 15 -13.17 4.83 -6.52
CA ILE A 15 -12.37 5.46 -5.45
C ILE A 15 -13.29 6.26 -4.52
N ILE A 16 -14.15 7.12 -5.08
CA ILE A 16 -15.07 7.96 -4.30
C ILE A 16 -16.05 7.10 -3.49
N GLU A 17 -16.64 6.07 -4.09
CA GLU A 17 -17.61 5.18 -3.44
C GLU A 17 -17.00 4.41 -2.25
N ILE A 18 -15.78 3.85 -2.43
CA ILE A 18 -15.10 3.11 -1.36
C ILE A 18 -14.71 4.04 -0.21
N LEU A 19 -14.13 5.20 -0.52
CA LEU A 19 -13.73 6.18 0.49
C LEU A 19 -14.94 6.70 1.27
N GLY A 20 -16.04 7.02 0.58
CA GLY A 20 -17.27 7.51 1.21
C GLY A 20 -17.98 6.47 2.07
N SER A 21 -17.88 5.17 1.73
CA SER A 21 -18.61 4.11 2.43
C SER A 21 -17.85 3.52 3.61
N PHE A 22 -16.53 3.32 3.46
CA PHE A 22 -15.74 2.54 4.43
C PHE A 22 -14.63 3.36 5.09
N GLY A 23 -14.32 4.56 4.60
CA GLY A 23 -13.18 5.36 5.06
C GLY A 23 -11.83 4.68 4.84
N THR A 24 -11.80 3.57 4.10
CA THR A 24 -10.61 2.76 3.86
C THR A 24 -10.08 3.00 2.45
N PRO A 25 -8.76 2.96 2.23
CA PRO A 25 -8.20 3.10 0.89
C PRO A 25 -8.69 1.98 -0.05
N PRO A 26 -9.04 2.31 -1.31
CA PRO A 26 -9.41 1.31 -2.30
C PRO A 26 -8.22 0.43 -2.67
N ALA A 27 -8.50 -0.75 -3.23
CA ALA A 27 -7.46 -1.69 -3.62
C ALA A 27 -6.60 -1.22 -4.82
N ARG A 28 -7.03 -0.21 -5.58
CA ARG A 28 -6.30 0.38 -6.71
C ARG A 28 -6.55 1.88 -6.78
N GLY A 29 -5.62 2.63 -7.38
CA GLY A 29 -5.78 4.06 -7.61
C GLY A 29 -5.54 4.92 -6.36
N VAL A 30 -4.88 4.36 -5.35
CA VAL A 30 -4.59 5.06 -4.09
C VAL A 30 -3.71 6.29 -4.33
N GLN A 31 -2.84 6.21 -5.34
CA GLN A 31 -1.98 7.29 -5.81
C GLN A 31 -2.74 8.60 -6.12
N HIS A 32 -4.00 8.52 -6.58
CA HIS A 32 -4.74 9.69 -7.08
C HIS A 32 -5.28 10.64 -6.00
N PHE A 33 -5.33 10.19 -4.75
CA PHE A 33 -5.77 11.03 -3.62
C PHE A 33 -4.76 11.03 -2.47
N ASN A 34 -3.57 10.48 -2.70
CA ASN A 34 -2.49 10.44 -1.74
C ASN A 34 -1.89 11.84 -1.54
N VAL A 35 -1.63 12.23 -0.29
CA VAL A 35 -1.11 13.55 0.07
C VAL A 35 -0.03 13.42 1.14
N GLY A 36 1.03 14.21 1.04
CA GLY A 36 1.97 14.46 2.14
C GLY A 36 3.09 13.44 2.36
N ASN A 37 3.09 12.28 1.70
CA ASN A 37 4.13 11.25 1.85
C ASN A 37 4.97 11.02 0.56
N GLN A 38 4.82 11.90 -0.43
CA GLN A 38 5.40 11.70 -1.77
C GLN A 38 6.93 11.68 -1.75
N SER A 39 7.57 12.51 -0.92
CA SER A 39 9.03 12.51 -0.75
C SER A 39 9.55 11.19 -0.17
N LEU A 40 8.83 10.62 0.80
CA LEU A 40 9.19 9.34 1.41
C LEU A 40 9.02 8.19 0.41
N LEU A 41 7.91 8.16 -0.33
CA LEU A 41 7.67 7.17 -1.38
C LEU A 41 8.73 7.26 -2.49
N GLN A 42 9.10 8.47 -2.89
CA GLN A 42 10.14 8.70 -3.89
C GLN A 42 11.51 8.20 -3.42
N ALA A 43 11.88 8.46 -2.17
CA ALA A 43 13.13 7.93 -1.61
C ALA A 43 13.14 6.40 -1.57
N LEU A 44 12.02 5.76 -1.21
CA LEU A 44 11.92 4.29 -1.24
C LEU A 44 12.01 3.73 -2.66
N ASP A 45 11.41 4.41 -3.63
CA ASP A 45 11.53 4.02 -5.03
C ASP A 45 12.99 4.11 -5.50
N GLU A 46 13.61 5.28 -5.35
CA GLU A 46 14.96 5.59 -5.84
C GLU A 46 16.04 4.70 -5.21
N PHE A 47 16.03 4.58 -3.88
CA PHE A 47 17.09 3.88 -3.14
C PHE A 47 16.86 2.38 -2.97
N TYR A 48 15.63 1.88 -3.18
CA TYR A 48 15.34 0.45 -2.99
C TYR A 48 14.72 -0.19 -4.22
N LEU A 49 13.53 0.23 -4.65
CA LEU A 49 12.79 -0.47 -5.71
C LEU A 49 13.50 -0.40 -7.06
N SER A 50 14.07 0.76 -7.42
CA SER A 50 14.76 0.96 -8.70
C SER A 50 16.26 0.67 -8.67
N SER A 51 16.83 0.37 -7.50
CA SER A 51 18.28 0.15 -7.33
C SER A 51 18.58 -1.07 -6.47
N TYR A 52 18.73 -0.90 -5.16
CA TYR A 52 19.28 -1.93 -4.26
C TYR A 52 18.60 -3.30 -4.36
N LEU A 53 17.28 -3.37 -4.57
CA LEU A 53 16.56 -4.63 -4.70
C LEU A 53 16.73 -5.29 -6.08
N GLN A 54 16.94 -4.51 -7.14
CA GLN A 54 17.23 -5.02 -8.49
C GLN A 54 18.63 -5.64 -8.56
N ASP A 55 19.57 -5.15 -7.75
CA ASP A 55 20.93 -5.68 -7.64
C ASP A 55 21.02 -6.97 -6.80
N GLY A 56 19.88 -7.55 -6.40
CA GLY A 56 19.81 -8.76 -5.58
C GLY A 56 19.87 -8.51 -4.06
N GLY A 57 19.74 -7.25 -3.63
CA GLY A 57 19.67 -6.89 -2.22
C GLY A 57 18.35 -7.28 -1.56
N ALA A 58 18.33 -7.26 -0.23
CA ALA A 58 17.13 -7.49 0.57
C ALA A 58 17.04 -6.45 1.71
N ALA A 59 15.85 -5.93 1.95
CA ALA A 59 15.62 -4.93 2.98
C ALA A 59 14.35 -5.22 3.78
N TYR A 60 14.39 -4.89 5.07
CA TYR A 60 13.22 -4.90 5.95
C TYR A 60 12.97 -3.49 6.47
N LYS A 61 11.70 -3.07 6.46
CA LYS A 61 11.25 -1.77 6.96
C LYS A 61 9.98 -1.97 7.78
N MET A 62 9.87 -1.22 8.87
CA MET A 62 8.68 -1.19 9.72
C MET A 62 8.05 0.19 9.68
N VAL A 63 6.74 0.25 9.43
CA VAL A 63 5.97 1.50 9.42
C VAL A 63 5.20 1.60 10.72
N ILE A 64 5.58 2.54 11.58
CA ILE A 64 5.03 2.72 12.93
C ILE A 64 4.22 4.03 12.97
N GLY A 65 3.10 4.01 13.70
CA GLY A 65 2.26 5.19 13.91
C GLY A 65 0.89 4.81 14.45
N ASP A 66 0.13 5.81 14.87
CA ASP A 66 -1.17 5.63 15.56
C ASP A 66 -2.28 5.09 14.65
N TYR A 67 -3.34 4.54 15.24
CA TYR A 67 -4.51 4.11 14.47
C TYR A 67 -5.10 5.28 13.66
N GLY A 68 -5.43 5.04 12.39
CA GLY A 68 -5.89 6.10 11.49
C GLY A 68 -4.80 7.00 10.89
N SER A 69 -3.51 6.82 11.24
CA SER A 69 -2.41 7.65 10.70
C SER A 69 -2.06 7.43 9.22
N GLY A 70 -2.84 6.62 8.49
CA GLY A 70 -2.61 6.36 7.07
C GLY A 70 -1.56 5.29 6.75
N LYS A 71 -1.13 4.45 7.70
CA LYS A 71 -0.14 3.39 7.44
C LYS A 71 -0.57 2.44 6.32
N SER A 72 -1.80 1.94 6.35
CA SER A 72 -2.32 1.06 5.29
C SER A 72 -2.37 1.76 3.94
N HIS A 73 -2.77 3.05 3.94
CA HIS A 73 -2.76 3.89 2.74
C HIS A 73 -1.34 4.00 2.16
N PHE A 74 -0.35 4.30 3.01
CA PHE A 74 1.05 4.37 2.62
C PHE A 74 1.57 3.05 2.03
N LEU A 75 1.24 1.91 2.64
CA LEU A 75 1.63 0.59 2.12
C LEU A 75 0.99 0.29 0.76
N TYR A 76 -0.25 0.72 0.52
CA TYR A 76 -0.87 0.60 -0.80
C TYR A 76 -0.19 1.48 -1.85
N CYS A 77 0.20 2.71 -1.49
CA CYS A 77 0.97 3.56 -2.39
C CYS A 77 2.32 2.92 -2.75
N LEU A 78 3.04 2.39 -1.75
CA LEU A 78 4.31 1.71 -2.00
C LEU A 78 4.15 0.47 -2.88
N ARG A 79 3.10 -0.33 -2.67
CA ARG A 79 2.76 -1.48 -3.52
C ARG A 79 2.50 -1.07 -4.96
N ASP A 80 1.73 -0.01 -5.18
CA ASP A 80 1.41 0.46 -6.54
C ASP A 80 2.69 0.93 -7.27
N ILE A 81 3.67 1.51 -6.56
CA ILE A 81 5.00 1.81 -7.12
C ILE A 81 5.77 0.52 -7.41
N ALA A 82 5.77 -0.44 -6.48
CA ALA A 82 6.44 -1.72 -6.71
C ALA A 82 5.88 -2.46 -7.95
N TRP A 83 4.56 -2.39 -8.18
CA TRP A 83 3.95 -2.92 -9.41
C TRP A 83 4.42 -2.19 -10.66
N SER A 84 4.57 -0.86 -10.64
CA SER A 84 5.10 -0.12 -11.81
C SER A 84 6.58 -0.47 -12.11
N ARG A 85 7.28 -1.00 -11.11
CA ARG A 85 8.65 -1.54 -11.20
C ARG A 85 8.70 -3.06 -11.47
N ASN A 86 7.57 -3.69 -11.81
CA ASN A 86 7.42 -5.12 -12.08
C ASN A 86 7.74 -6.07 -10.91
N PHE A 87 7.62 -5.62 -9.66
CA PHE A 87 7.72 -6.52 -8.51
C PHE A 87 6.42 -7.29 -8.28
N VAL A 88 6.56 -8.53 -7.83
CA VAL A 88 5.47 -9.29 -7.22
C VAL A 88 5.33 -8.83 -5.77
N VAL A 89 4.12 -8.44 -5.37
CA VAL A 89 3.83 -7.98 -4.01
C VAL A 89 2.75 -8.85 -3.39
N VAL A 90 3.00 -9.32 -2.17
CA VAL A 90 2.04 -10.03 -1.34
C VAL A 90 1.61 -9.12 -0.18
N LYS A 91 0.31 -8.96 0.00
CA LYS A 91 -0.27 -8.30 1.17
C LYS A 91 -0.88 -9.37 2.07
N VAL A 92 -0.55 -9.31 3.36
CA VAL A 92 -1.14 -10.17 4.39
C VAL A 92 -1.72 -9.27 5.46
N ASP A 93 -3.03 -9.39 5.71
CA ASP A 93 -3.67 -8.76 6.85
C ASP A 93 -3.56 -9.70 8.05
N LEU A 94 -3.08 -9.18 9.17
CA LEU A 94 -2.97 -9.93 10.42
C LEU A 94 -4.11 -9.50 11.33
N SER A 95 -5.12 -10.36 11.48
CA SER A 95 -6.14 -10.19 12.50
C SER A 95 -5.94 -11.22 13.63
N PRO A 96 -6.31 -10.87 14.88
CA PRO A 96 -6.27 -11.82 15.99
C PRO A 96 -7.14 -13.07 15.76
N VAL A 97 -8.15 -12.99 14.87
CA VAL A 97 -9.10 -14.07 14.56
C VAL A 97 -8.57 -15.00 13.47
N GLU A 98 -7.76 -14.50 12.54
CA GLU A 98 -7.22 -15.26 11.39
C GLU A 98 -5.81 -15.80 11.64
N THR A 99 -5.25 -15.56 12.82
CA THR A 99 -4.02 -16.25 13.23
C THR A 99 -4.34 -17.72 13.50
N LEU A 100 -3.57 -18.64 12.91
CA LEU A 100 -3.61 -20.09 13.21
C LEU A 100 -3.16 -20.38 14.66
N THR A 101 -3.84 -19.81 15.64
CA THR A 101 -3.74 -20.26 17.02
C THR A 101 -4.76 -21.37 17.17
N THR A 102 -4.33 -22.59 16.85
CA THR A 102 -5.02 -23.78 17.32
C THR A 102 -4.96 -23.80 18.85
N THR A 103 -5.99 -23.28 19.49
CA THR A 103 -6.35 -23.75 20.83
C THR A 103 -7.86 -23.79 20.90
N ARG A 104 -8.39 -24.94 20.48
CA ARG A 104 -9.76 -25.34 20.75
C ARG A 104 -9.93 -25.39 22.28
N LYS A 105 -10.45 -24.33 22.89
CA LYS A 105 -11.00 -24.42 24.25
C LYS A 105 -12.31 -25.19 24.15
N GLY A 106 -12.23 -26.51 24.31
CA GLY A 106 -13.32 -27.25 24.91
C GLY A 106 -13.23 -27.04 26.42
N VAL A 107 -14.23 -26.39 27.01
CA VAL A 107 -15.16 -26.90 28.04
C VAL A 107 -16.31 -25.90 28.08
#